data_AF-A0A534S358-F1
#
_entry.id   AF-A0A534S358-F1
#
_cell.length_a   1.000
_cell.length_b   1.000
_cell.length_c   1.000
_cell.angle_alpha   90.00
_cell.angle_beta   90.00
_cell.angle_gamma   90.00
#
_symmetry.space_group_name_H-M   'P 1'
#
loop_
_entity.id
_entity.type
_entity.pdbx_description
1 polymer ?
#
loop_
_entity_poly.entity_id
_entity_poly.type
_entity_poly.pdbx_seq_one_letter_code
_entity_poly.pdbx_strand_id
1 'polypeptide(L)'
;MRRRLALAFLLCLAARPAAGATAVAMRDVALRRDRNRAQPPIRSVKAGERVKLLTTRPDRPNGFYRVETADGLVGWAWAPSLRVEVAGGPLPTGSAPAGRPVAPAPAAPKPAAPAPAAASTRPAQAVPPSMPPYRRSDWPQWTDADGDCQDTRQEVLIRDSAVPVHFADAKRCVVASGIWADPYSGDIVTDATQLAVDHLVPLGNVHRAGGWLWDAARREQYVNDLSDRDHLVAVRRDLHQAKGEKGPEQWKPPRRGEWCPYARAWKRIKERWQLAMTAAEFAAVSEMEATCPPTP
;
A
#
# COMPACT_ATOMS: atom_id res chain seq x y z
N MET A 1 -46.11 69.15 -4.78
CA MET A 1 -45.49 68.47 -5.92
C MET A 1 -44.07 68.03 -5.54
N ARG A 2 -43.85 66.75 -5.19
CA ARG A 2 -42.50 66.22 -4.91
C ARG A 2 -42.10 65.29 -6.06
N ARG A 3 -41.19 65.75 -6.93
CA ARG A 3 -40.56 64.92 -7.97
C ARG A 3 -39.34 64.23 -7.36
N ARG A 4 -39.38 62.91 -7.22
CA ARG A 4 -38.21 62.10 -6.85
C ARG A 4 -37.51 61.67 -8.14
N LEU A 5 -36.28 62.14 -8.36
CA LEU A 5 -35.38 61.58 -9.37
C LEU A 5 -34.90 60.20 -8.88
N ALA A 6 -35.20 59.15 -9.64
CA ALA A 6 -34.60 57.83 -9.45
C ALA A 6 -33.32 57.77 -10.28
N LEU A 7 -32.17 57.69 -9.61
CA LEU A 7 -30.86 57.50 -10.22
C LEU A 7 -30.71 56.00 -10.54
N ALA A 8 -30.78 55.64 -11.82
CA ALA A 8 -30.54 54.27 -12.28
C ALA A 8 -29.03 53.98 -12.28
N PHE A 9 -28.57 53.22 -11.28
CA PHE A 9 -27.23 52.63 -11.29
C PHE A 9 -27.23 51.45 -12.27
N LEU A 10 -26.68 51.66 -13.47
CA LEU A 10 -26.32 50.56 -14.38
C LEU A 10 -25.14 49.80 -13.76
N LEU A 11 -25.45 48.65 -13.15
CA LEU A 11 -24.46 47.70 -12.67
C LEU A 11 -23.89 46.94 -13.87
N CYS A 12 -22.77 47.39 -14.44
CA CYS A 12 -21.99 46.60 -15.37
C CYS A 12 -21.45 45.34 -14.65
N LEU A 13 -22.14 44.21 -14.80
CA LEU A 13 -21.59 42.89 -14.47
C LEU A 13 -20.43 42.62 -15.44
N ALA A 14 -19.20 42.90 -15.01
CA ALA A 14 -18.03 42.29 -15.61
C ALA A 14 -18.12 40.77 -15.37
N ALA A 15 -18.48 40.01 -16.41
CA ALA A 15 -18.44 38.57 -16.40
C ALA A 15 -16.99 38.12 -16.17
N ARG A 16 -16.65 37.79 -14.93
CA ARG A 16 -15.39 37.12 -14.62
C ARG A 16 -15.36 35.80 -15.40
N PRO A 17 -14.33 35.53 -16.21
CA PRO A 17 -14.18 34.20 -16.79
C PRO A 17 -14.10 33.21 -15.64
N ALA A 18 -15.00 32.22 -15.64
CA ALA A 18 -14.97 31.16 -14.65
C ALA A 18 -13.59 30.50 -14.70
N ALA A 19 -12.79 30.70 -13.65
CA ALA A 19 -11.51 30.03 -13.52
C ALA A 19 -11.78 28.52 -13.53
N GLY A 20 -11.41 27.85 -14.63
CA GLY A 20 -11.54 26.40 -14.74
C GLY A 20 -10.73 25.73 -13.63
N ALA A 21 -11.28 24.68 -13.01
CA ALA A 21 -10.60 23.94 -11.97
C ALA A 21 -9.23 23.44 -12.47
N THR A 22 -8.21 23.52 -11.64
CA THR A 22 -6.89 22.96 -11.92
C THR A 22 -6.74 21.61 -11.25
N ALA A 23 -5.82 20.80 -11.74
CA ALA A 23 -5.41 19.57 -11.06
C ALA A 23 -3.89 19.41 -11.12
N VAL A 24 -3.32 18.80 -10.07
CA VAL A 24 -1.92 18.42 -10.01
C VAL A 24 -1.79 16.93 -10.26
N ALA A 25 -0.85 16.54 -11.11
CA ALA A 25 -0.49 15.14 -11.28
C ALA A 25 0.23 14.62 -10.03
N MET A 26 -0.35 13.63 -9.36
CA MET A 26 0.21 13.01 -8.15
C MET A 26 1.37 12.06 -8.47
N ARG A 27 1.46 11.63 -9.73
CA ARG A 27 2.49 10.76 -10.31
C ARG A 27 2.54 11.02 -11.81
N ASP A 28 3.56 10.49 -12.47
CA ASP A 28 3.62 10.48 -13.93
C ASP A 28 2.35 9.86 -14.53
N VAL A 29 1.67 10.62 -15.37
CA VAL A 29 0.41 10.21 -16.01
C VAL A 29 0.49 10.40 -17.52
N ALA A 30 0.14 9.35 -18.25
CA ALA A 30 0.04 9.38 -19.70
C ALA A 30 -1.10 10.31 -20.15
N LEU A 31 -0.76 11.40 -20.85
CA LEU A 31 -1.70 12.23 -21.60
C LEU A 31 -1.96 11.59 -22.96
N ARG A 32 -3.22 11.26 -23.24
CA ARG A 32 -3.60 10.46 -24.43
C ARG A 32 -4.52 11.23 -25.36
N ARG A 33 -4.45 10.95 -26.66
CA ARG A 33 -5.37 11.53 -27.68
C ARG A 33 -6.81 11.07 -27.44
N ASP A 34 -6.97 9.81 -27.04
CA ASP A 34 -8.24 9.21 -26.66
C ASP A 34 -8.13 8.45 -25.33
N ARG A 35 -9.18 7.71 -24.97
CA ARG A 35 -9.31 7.01 -23.69
C ARG A 35 -8.76 5.57 -23.75
N ASN A 36 -8.24 5.14 -24.90
CA ASN A 36 -7.70 3.80 -25.10
C ASN A 36 -6.27 3.70 -24.54
N ARG A 37 -6.06 2.78 -23.60
CA ARG A 37 -4.76 2.57 -22.94
C ARG A 37 -3.74 1.86 -23.82
N ALA A 38 -4.19 1.22 -24.91
CA ALA A 38 -3.33 0.51 -25.86
C ALA A 38 -2.59 1.45 -26.83
N GLN A 39 -3.06 2.69 -27.03
CA GLN A 39 -2.37 3.64 -27.90
C GLN A 39 -1.20 4.32 -27.17
N PRO A 40 -0.14 4.74 -27.89
CA PRO A 40 0.95 5.49 -27.28
C PRO A 40 0.45 6.85 -26.75
N PRO A 41 0.97 7.31 -25.59
CA PRO A 41 0.64 8.63 -25.08
C PRO A 41 1.18 9.74 -25.99
N ILE A 42 0.51 10.89 -26.00
CA ILE A 42 1.03 12.13 -26.59
C ILE A 42 2.30 12.53 -25.83
N ARG A 43 2.19 12.56 -24.49
CA ARG A 43 3.31 12.75 -23.57
C ARG A 43 2.98 12.26 -22.17
N SER A 44 3.99 12.19 -21.31
CA SER A 44 3.79 12.05 -19.87
C SER A 44 3.62 13.44 -19.24
N VAL A 45 2.60 13.62 -18.43
CA VAL A 45 2.45 14.74 -17.49
C VAL A 45 3.15 14.32 -16.21
N LYS A 46 4.17 15.07 -15.80
CA LYS A 46 5.07 14.65 -14.72
C LYS A 46 4.43 14.84 -13.35
N ALA A 47 4.86 14.04 -12.38
CA ALA A 47 4.47 14.25 -10.99
C ALA A 47 4.74 15.71 -10.55
N GLY A 48 3.76 16.35 -9.93
CA GLY A 48 3.80 17.76 -9.54
C GLY A 48 3.37 18.75 -10.63
N GLU A 49 3.23 18.31 -11.89
CA GLU A 49 2.81 19.18 -12.99
C GLU A 49 1.32 19.54 -12.86
N ARG A 50 0.99 20.82 -13.04
CA ARG A 50 -0.39 21.32 -13.05
C ARG A 50 -0.99 21.27 -14.46
N VAL A 51 -2.22 20.82 -14.53
CA VAL A 51 -3.05 20.81 -15.74
C VAL A 51 -4.38 21.52 -15.47
N LYS A 52 -4.93 22.15 -16.49
CA LYS A 52 -6.27 22.74 -16.43
C LYS A 52 -7.30 21.67 -16.78
N LEU A 53 -8.33 21.52 -15.95
CA LEU A 53 -9.42 20.60 -16.23
C LEU A 53 -10.38 21.22 -17.24
N LEU A 54 -10.61 20.53 -18.35
CA LEU A 54 -11.64 20.87 -19.33
C LEU A 54 -12.97 20.15 -19.06
N THR A 55 -12.98 19.27 -18.05
CA THR A 55 -14.16 18.50 -17.60
C THR A 55 -14.29 18.64 -16.09
N THR A 56 -15.51 18.89 -15.60
CA THR A 56 -15.78 19.10 -14.17
C THR A 56 -15.79 17.79 -13.37
N ARG A 57 -15.97 16.66 -14.06
CA ARG A 57 -15.96 15.30 -13.52
C ARG A 57 -15.34 14.35 -14.55
N PRO A 58 -14.77 13.21 -14.13
CA PRO A 58 -14.29 12.21 -15.07
C PRO A 58 -15.46 11.66 -15.88
N ASP A 59 -15.16 11.14 -17.07
CA ASP A 59 -16.19 10.61 -17.99
C ASP A 59 -16.96 9.40 -17.42
N ARG A 60 -16.35 8.66 -16.50
CA ARG A 60 -16.93 7.58 -15.70
C ARG A 60 -16.17 7.47 -14.38
N PRO A 61 -16.69 6.75 -13.37
CA PRO A 61 -15.91 6.44 -12.17
C PRO A 61 -14.55 5.83 -12.56
N ASN A 62 -13.45 6.38 -12.03
CA ASN A 62 -12.06 6.01 -12.38
C ASN A 62 -11.69 6.13 -13.87
N GLY A 63 -12.45 6.94 -14.61
CA GLY A 63 -12.22 7.26 -16.01
C GLY A 63 -11.12 8.31 -16.19
N PHE A 64 -11.30 9.19 -17.16
CA PHE A 64 -10.32 10.20 -17.53
C PHE A 64 -10.93 11.59 -17.37
N TYR A 65 -10.12 12.52 -16.89
CA TYR A 65 -10.38 13.93 -17.11
C TYR A 65 -9.86 14.30 -18.48
N ARG A 66 -10.62 15.13 -19.19
CA ARG A 66 -10.06 15.90 -20.30
C ARG A 66 -9.32 17.09 -19.70
N VAL A 67 -8.04 17.22 -20.03
CA VAL A 67 -7.13 18.23 -19.46
C VAL A 67 -6.37 18.97 -20.55
N GLU A 68 -5.92 20.18 -20.22
CA GLU A 68 -5.06 21.03 -21.02
C GLU A 68 -3.77 21.30 -20.22
N THR A 69 -2.61 20.95 -20.79
CA THR A 69 -1.31 21.21 -20.16
C THR A 69 -0.85 22.66 -20.38
N ALA A 70 0.19 23.11 -19.66
CA ALA A 70 0.69 24.48 -19.77
C ALA A 70 1.24 24.83 -21.17
N ASP A 71 1.75 23.84 -21.89
CA ASP A 71 2.19 23.90 -23.30
C ASP A 71 1.03 23.83 -24.31
N GLY A 72 -0.23 23.84 -23.86
CA GLY A 72 -1.43 23.89 -24.70
C GLY A 72 -1.87 22.55 -25.28
N LEU A 73 -1.30 21.43 -24.83
CA LEU A 73 -1.72 20.11 -25.29
C LEU A 73 -3.01 19.68 -24.57
N VAL A 74 -4.01 19.33 -25.37
CA VAL A 74 -5.29 18.82 -24.88
C VAL A 74 -5.34 17.31 -25.03
N GLY A 75 -5.70 16.61 -23.96
CA GLY A 75 -5.82 15.16 -23.97
C GLY A 75 -6.58 14.60 -22.79
N TRP A 76 -6.58 13.28 -22.69
CA TRP A 76 -7.20 12.54 -21.60
C TRP A 76 -6.12 12.08 -20.63
N ALA A 77 -6.26 12.51 -19.37
CA ALA A 77 -5.40 12.11 -18.27
C ALA A 77 -6.21 11.28 -17.27
N TRP A 78 -5.61 10.20 -16.80
CA TRP A 78 -6.30 9.26 -15.95
C TRP A 78 -6.64 9.90 -14.59
N ALA A 79 -7.92 9.93 -14.24
CA ALA A 79 -8.43 10.72 -13.13
C ALA A 79 -7.80 10.37 -11.77
N PRO A 80 -7.58 9.09 -11.42
CA PRO A 80 -6.88 8.69 -10.19
C PRO A 80 -5.41 9.11 -10.09
N SER A 81 -4.81 9.63 -11.16
CA SER A 81 -3.46 10.24 -11.09
C SER A 81 -3.51 11.74 -10.87
N LEU A 82 -4.68 12.36 -10.85
CA LEU A 82 -4.86 13.80 -10.72
C LEU A 82 -5.53 14.13 -9.39
N ARG A 83 -4.98 15.10 -8.66
CA ARG A 83 -5.64 15.73 -7.53
C ARG A 83 -6.23 17.05 -7.99
N VAL A 84 -7.55 17.14 -8.01
CA VAL A 84 -8.26 18.40 -8.35
C VAL A 84 -8.04 19.41 -7.23
N GLU A 85 -7.51 20.57 -7.59
CA GLU A 85 -7.39 21.72 -6.70
C GLU A 85 -8.68 22.54 -6.84
N VAL A 86 -9.52 22.48 -5.81
CA VAL A 86 -10.68 23.36 -5.71
C VAL A 86 -10.20 24.71 -5.19
N ALA A 87 -10.47 25.79 -5.91
CA ALA A 87 -10.14 27.13 -5.46
C ALA A 87 -10.90 27.43 -4.14
N GLY A 88 -10.21 27.44 -2.99
CA GLY A 88 -10.77 28.01 -1.75
C GLY A 88 -10.53 27.30 -0.40
N GLY A 89 -9.53 26.43 -0.21
CA GLY A 89 -9.24 25.82 1.10
C GLY A 89 -7.93 26.32 1.75
N PRO A 90 -7.90 26.72 3.04
CA PRO A 90 -6.69 27.21 3.70
C PRO A 90 -5.73 26.07 4.10
N LEU A 91 -4.42 26.35 3.99
CA LEU A 91 -3.31 25.49 4.45
C LEU A 91 -3.31 25.36 5.98
N PRO A 92 -3.15 24.15 6.57
CA PRO A 92 -2.91 24.03 8.00
C PRO A 92 -1.42 24.19 8.30
N THR A 93 -1.06 25.34 8.88
CA THR A 93 0.10 25.52 9.76
C THR A 93 -0.34 25.23 11.20
N GLY A 94 0.42 24.44 11.96
CA GLY A 94 0.05 24.19 13.36
C GLY A 94 0.94 23.21 14.11
N SER A 95 1.82 23.78 14.93
CA SER A 95 2.81 23.17 15.82
C SER A 95 2.29 22.14 16.82
N ALA A 96 3.15 21.19 17.17
CA ALA A 96 3.01 20.27 18.30
C ALA A 96 3.16 20.97 19.67
N PRO A 97 2.50 20.49 20.74
CA PRO A 97 2.93 20.76 22.11
C PRO A 97 3.65 19.54 22.72
N ALA A 98 4.74 19.83 23.41
CA ALA A 98 5.53 18.88 24.18
C ALA A 98 4.80 18.43 25.47
N GLY A 99 4.60 17.12 25.61
CA GLY A 99 4.12 16.48 26.85
C GLY A 99 5.29 16.01 27.72
N ARG A 100 5.17 16.27 29.02
CA ARG A 100 6.14 16.03 30.11
C ARG A 100 6.36 14.52 30.38
N PRO A 101 7.57 14.05 30.73
CA PRO A 101 7.83 12.64 30.97
C PRO A 101 7.32 12.17 32.35
N VAL A 102 6.63 11.02 32.38
CA VAL A 102 6.30 10.27 33.59
C VAL A 102 7.26 9.08 33.68
N ALA A 103 7.96 8.95 34.82
CA ALA A 103 8.91 7.86 35.07
C ALA A 103 8.17 6.55 35.43
N PRO A 104 8.60 5.38 34.91
CA PRO A 104 8.05 4.09 35.33
C PRO A 104 8.76 3.53 36.58
N ALA A 105 8.00 2.83 37.42
CA ALA A 105 8.49 2.09 38.59
C ALA A 105 9.22 0.78 38.18
N PRO A 106 10.16 0.26 38.99
CA PRO A 106 11.00 -0.88 38.60
C PRO A 106 10.26 -2.22 38.77
N ALA A 107 10.23 -3.02 37.71
CA ALA A 107 9.86 -4.43 37.74
C ALA A 107 11.13 -5.31 37.84
N ALA A 108 11.07 -6.32 38.71
CA ALA A 108 12.16 -7.27 38.98
C ALA A 108 12.53 -8.14 37.75
N PRO A 109 13.79 -8.63 37.65
CA PRO A 109 14.27 -9.31 36.46
C PRO A 109 13.78 -10.75 36.37
N LYS A 110 13.01 -11.06 35.32
CA LYS A 110 12.70 -12.44 34.89
C LYS A 110 13.92 -13.01 34.14
N PRO A 111 14.28 -14.29 34.30
CA PRO A 111 15.46 -14.86 33.65
C PRO A 111 15.38 -14.71 32.13
N ALA A 112 16.42 -14.10 31.55
CA ALA A 112 16.54 -13.93 30.10
C ALA A 112 16.67 -15.31 29.45
N ALA A 113 15.68 -15.68 28.64
CA ALA A 113 15.85 -16.69 27.62
C ALA A 113 17.03 -16.26 26.71
N PRO A 114 17.86 -17.20 26.21
CA PRO A 114 18.96 -16.84 25.34
C PRO A 114 18.43 -16.06 24.14
N ALA A 115 18.93 -14.84 23.97
CA ALA A 115 18.59 -14.00 22.82
C ALA A 115 18.98 -14.76 21.54
N PRO A 116 18.07 -14.99 20.59
CA PRO A 116 18.48 -15.45 19.28
C PRO A 116 19.34 -14.36 18.64
N ALA A 117 20.44 -14.78 18.03
CA ALA A 117 21.43 -13.91 17.40
C ALA A 117 20.74 -12.87 16.51
N ALA A 118 21.24 -11.63 16.57
CA ALA A 118 20.85 -10.55 15.67
C ALA A 118 20.75 -11.08 14.24
N ALA A 119 19.71 -10.65 13.50
CA ALA A 119 19.49 -10.95 12.09
C ALA A 119 20.76 -10.66 11.31
N SER A 120 21.61 -11.68 11.19
CA SER A 120 22.88 -11.55 10.54
C SER A 120 22.60 -11.63 9.06
N THR A 121 23.14 -10.69 8.30
CA THR A 121 23.40 -10.82 6.86
C THR A 121 24.36 -11.97 6.51
N ARG A 122 24.53 -12.95 7.42
CA ARG A 122 25.27 -14.17 7.24
C ARG A 122 24.30 -15.35 7.10
N PRO A 123 24.63 -16.33 6.26
CA PRO A 123 23.87 -17.57 6.17
C PRO A 123 23.69 -18.20 7.56
N ALA A 124 22.44 -18.49 7.90
CA ALA A 124 22.11 -19.34 9.04
C ALA A 124 22.78 -20.71 8.85
N GLN A 125 23.30 -21.27 9.93
CA GLN A 125 23.71 -22.68 9.96
C GLN A 125 22.49 -23.58 9.75
N ALA A 126 22.74 -24.85 9.37
CA ALA A 126 21.72 -25.84 9.08
C ALA A 126 20.63 -25.93 10.17
N VAL A 127 19.40 -26.28 9.76
CA VAL A 127 18.26 -26.50 10.66
C VAL A 127 18.68 -27.41 11.81
N PRO A 128 18.59 -26.98 13.09
CA PRO A 128 19.00 -27.82 14.20
C PRO A 128 18.12 -29.07 14.26
N PRO A 129 18.69 -30.26 14.55
CA PRO A 129 17.94 -31.52 14.58
C PRO A 129 16.82 -31.55 15.63
N SER A 130 16.82 -30.60 16.57
CA SER A 130 15.78 -30.43 17.59
C SER A 130 14.57 -29.60 17.15
N MET A 131 14.56 -29.04 15.94
CA MET A 131 13.42 -28.24 15.46
C MET A 131 12.20 -29.14 15.24
N PRO A 132 11.04 -28.86 15.87
CA PRO A 132 9.82 -29.61 15.62
C PRO A 132 9.32 -29.36 14.18
N PRO A 133 8.53 -30.28 13.59
CA PRO A 133 7.89 -30.01 12.32
C PRO A 133 6.96 -28.81 12.43
N TYR A 134 6.86 -28.01 11.37
CA TYR A 134 5.92 -26.91 11.30
C TYR A 134 4.48 -27.42 11.37
N ARG A 135 3.64 -26.75 12.16
CA ARG A 135 2.19 -27.00 12.26
C ARG A 135 1.44 -25.68 12.14
N ARG A 136 0.51 -25.61 11.18
CA ARG A 136 -0.31 -24.39 10.97
C ARG A 136 -1.14 -24.01 12.20
N SER A 137 -1.58 -25.00 12.99
CA SER A 137 -2.35 -24.80 14.23
C SER A 137 -1.62 -23.96 15.28
N ASP A 138 -0.29 -23.90 15.21
CA ASP A 138 0.54 -23.16 16.17
C ASP A 138 0.55 -21.64 15.86
N TRP A 139 -0.09 -21.25 14.76
CA TRP A 139 -0.15 -19.89 14.22
C TRP A 139 -1.62 -19.50 13.97
N PRO A 140 -2.39 -19.23 15.02
CA PRO A 140 -3.79 -18.85 14.90
C PRO A 140 -3.91 -17.59 14.05
N GLN A 141 -4.82 -17.61 13.08
CA GLN A 141 -4.96 -16.52 12.12
C GLN A 141 -6.25 -15.74 12.28
N TRP A 142 -6.03 -14.44 12.04
CA TRP A 142 -6.93 -13.31 11.99
C TRP A 142 -7.61 -13.03 13.31
N THR A 143 -6.97 -12.15 14.05
CA THR A 143 -7.57 -11.52 15.23
C THR A 143 -8.30 -10.26 14.78
N ASP A 144 -9.49 -10.05 15.35
CA ASP A 144 -10.18 -8.75 15.40
C ASP A 144 -9.67 -8.03 16.66
N ALA A 145 -8.71 -7.12 16.46
CA ALA A 145 -7.95 -6.53 17.57
C ALA A 145 -8.67 -5.36 18.24
N ASP A 146 -9.53 -4.65 17.52
CA ASP A 146 -10.29 -3.50 18.01
C ASP A 146 -11.76 -3.81 18.28
N GLY A 147 -12.22 -5.03 17.95
CA GLY A 147 -13.56 -5.51 18.25
C GLY A 147 -14.62 -4.92 17.34
N ASP A 148 -14.23 -4.43 16.16
CA ASP A 148 -15.13 -3.77 15.22
C ASP A 148 -15.79 -4.72 14.21
N CYS A 149 -15.50 -6.04 14.33
CA CYS A 149 -15.85 -7.16 13.46
C CYS A 149 -14.99 -7.36 12.20
N GLN A 150 -14.05 -6.46 11.89
CA GLN A 150 -13.08 -6.63 10.81
C GLN A 150 -11.83 -7.28 11.38
N ASP A 151 -11.69 -8.58 11.14
CA ASP A 151 -10.43 -9.25 11.45
C ASP A 151 -9.27 -8.69 10.61
N THR A 152 -8.04 -9.05 10.99
CA THR A 152 -6.82 -8.63 10.29
C THR A 152 -6.88 -8.83 8.76
N ARG A 153 -7.59 -9.86 8.27
CA ARG A 153 -7.74 -10.06 6.83
C ARG A 153 -8.55 -8.94 6.20
N GLN A 154 -9.66 -8.55 6.82
CA GLN A 154 -10.52 -7.48 6.34
C GLN A 154 -9.78 -6.14 6.38
N GLU A 155 -9.03 -5.89 7.45
CA GLU A 155 -8.17 -4.71 7.59
C GLU A 155 -7.18 -4.57 6.43
N VAL A 156 -6.50 -5.66 6.05
CA VAL A 156 -5.57 -5.65 4.91
C VAL A 156 -6.31 -5.38 3.60
N LEU A 157 -7.48 -5.98 3.37
CA LEU A 157 -8.24 -5.72 2.14
C LEU A 157 -8.70 -4.26 2.05
N ILE A 158 -9.12 -3.65 3.15
CA ILE A 158 -9.50 -2.24 3.18
C ILE A 158 -8.30 -1.35 2.91
N ARG A 159 -7.19 -1.62 3.60
CA ARG A 159 -5.93 -0.86 3.51
C ARG A 159 -5.31 -0.90 2.11
N ASP A 160 -5.34 -2.06 1.45
CA ASP A 160 -4.67 -2.30 0.18
C ASP A 160 -5.53 -1.96 -1.04
N SER A 161 -6.84 -1.76 -0.85
CA SER A 161 -7.69 -1.30 -1.93
C SER A 161 -7.34 0.14 -2.28
N ALA A 162 -7.09 0.41 -3.56
CA ALA A 162 -6.81 1.74 -4.09
C ALA A 162 -8.03 2.69 -4.02
N VAL A 163 -9.21 2.15 -3.73
CA VAL A 163 -10.48 2.87 -3.58
C VAL A 163 -11.22 2.38 -2.33
N PRO A 164 -12.20 3.13 -1.80
CA PRO A 164 -13.08 2.61 -0.77
C PRO A 164 -13.71 1.27 -1.20
N VAL A 165 -13.64 0.27 -0.34
CA VAL A 165 -14.20 -1.06 -0.60
C VAL A 165 -15.72 -1.06 -0.46
N HIS A 166 -16.36 -2.06 -1.07
CA HIS A 166 -17.75 -2.40 -0.83
C HIS A 166 -17.82 -3.64 0.07
N PHE A 167 -18.75 -3.62 1.01
CA PHE A 167 -18.97 -4.71 1.96
C PHE A 167 -20.09 -5.64 1.49
N ALA A 168 -19.97 -6.92 1.82
CA ALA A 168 -20.97 -7.95 1.54
C ALA A 168 -22.18 -7.87 2.48
N ASP A 169 -22.00 -7.22 3.62
CA ASP A 169 -22.99 -7.11 4.68
C ASP A 169 -23.16 -5.66 5.16
N ALA A 170 -24.30 -5.37 5.79
CA ALA A 170 -24.64 -4.04 6.28
C ALA A 170 -23.85 -3.60 7.53
N LYS A 171 -23.28 -4.55 8.29
CA LYS A 171 -22.42 -4.27 9.45
C LYS A 171 -21.02 -3.86 9.02
N ARG A 172 -20.67 -4.10 7.75
CA ARG A 172 -19.37 -3.84 7.14
C ARG A 172 -18.25 -4.73 7.68
N CYS A 173 -18.58 -5.97 8.04
CA CYS A 173 -17.59 -6.93 8.55
C CYS A 173 -16.82 -7.64 7.43
N VAL A 174 -17.44 -7.82 6.26
CA VAL A 174 -16.85 -8.62 5.17
C VAL A 174 -16.70 -7.78 3.92
N VAL A 175 -15.46 -7.63 3.44
CA VAL A 175 -15.16 -6.97 2.18
C VAL A 175 -15.58 -7.86 1.00
N ALA A 176 -16.39 -7.32 0.10
CA ALA A 176 -16.85 -7.99 -1.12
C ALA A 176 -16.02 -7.59 -2.34
N SER A 177 -15.77 -6.29 -2.53
CA SER A 177 -15.10 -5.78 -3.71
C SER A 177 -14.37 -4.47 -3.47
N GLY A 178 -13.46 -4.14 -4.38
CA GLY A 178 -12.51 -3.03 -4.27
C GLY A 178 -11.64 -2.97 -5.52
N ILE A 179 -10.47 -2.34 -5.42
CA ILE A 179 -9.47 -2.36 -6.50
C ILE A 179 -8.11 -2.62 -5.87
N TRP A 180 -7.60 -3.84 -6.02
CA TRP A 180 -6.28 -4.24 -5.54
C TRP A 180 -5.34 -4.41 -6.72
N ALA A 181 -4.17 -3.81 -6.63
CA ALA A 181 -3.06 -4.15 -7.51
C ALA A 181 -2.25 -5.26 -6.82
N ASP A 182 -2.30 -6.47 -7.37
CA ASP A 182 -1.56 -7.60 -6.83
C ASP A 182 -0.05 -7.30 -6.85
N PRO A 183 0.66 -7.30 -5.72
CA PRO A 183 2.06 -6.88 -5.68
C PRO A 183 3.03 -7.84 -6.37
N TYR A 184 2.56 -9.02 -6.83
CA TYR A 184 3.40 -10.04 -7.45
C TYR A 184 3.32 -10.09 -8.98
N SER A 185 2.11 -9.85 -9.52
CA SER A 185 1.80 -9.83 -10.94
C SER A 185 1.44 -8.43 -11.46
N GLY A 186 1.20 -7.47 -10.58
CA GLY A 186 0.69 -6.15 -10.93
C GLY A 186 -0.69 -6.19 -11.62
N ASP A 187 -1.37 -7.33 -11.61
CA ASP A 187 -2.72 -7.46 -12.13
C ASP A 187 -3.70 -6.75 -11.19
N ILE A 188 -4.78 -6.24 -11.78
CA ILE A 188 -5.86 -5.65 -11.01
C ILE A 188 -6.89 -6.71 -10.68
N VAL A 189 -7.19 -6.86 -9.40
CA VAL A 189 -8.23 -7.73 -8.86
C VAL A 189 -9.31 -6.84 -8.24
N THR A 190 -10.58 -7.16 -8.49
CA THR A 190 -11.71 -6.38 -7.96
C THR A 190 -12.65 -7.17 -7.06
N ASP A 191 -12.56 -8.49 -7.11
CA ASP A 191 -13.36 -9.41 -6.29
C ASP A 191 -12.51 -9.90 -5.12
N ALA A 192 -12.95 -9.62 -3.89
CA ALA A 192 -12.22 -9.99 -2.68
C ALA A 192 -12.10 -11.53 -2.50
N THR A 193 -12.98 -12.32 -3.12
CA THR A 193 -12.93 -13.80 -3.09
C THR A 193 -11.80 -14.38 -3.94
N GLN A 194 -11.24 -13.58 -4.85
CA GLN A 194 -10.06 -13.91 -5.65
C GLN A 194 -8.75 -13.53 -4.97
N LEU A 195 -8.82 -12.90 -3.78
CA LEU A 195 -7.68 -12.47 -3.00
C LEU A 195 -7.45 -13.35 -1.77
N ALA A 196 -6.18 -13.51 -1.43
CA ALA A 196 -5.70 -13.97 -0.13
C ALA A 196 -4.91 -12.83 0.53
N VAL A 197 -4.79 -12.88 1.86
CA VAL A 197 -3.82 -12.05 2.59
C VAL A 197 -2.61 -12.93 2.83
N ASP A 198 -1.49 -12.57 2.21
CA ASP A 198 -0.22 -13.29 2.30
C ASP A 198 0.69 -12.68 3.35
N HIS A 199 1.32 -13.54 4.16
CA HIS A 199 2.51 -13.18 4.91
C HIS A 199 3.68 -13.16 3.94
N LEU A 200 4.23 -11.98 3.65
CA LEU A 200 5.29 -11.85 2.64
C LEU A 200 6.44 -12.82 2.93
N VAL A 201 6.84 -12.96 4.20
CA VAL A 201 7.63 -14.09 4.68
C VAL A 201 6.67 -15.16 5.26
N PRO A 202 6.46 -16.32 4.59
CA PRO A 202 5.46 -17.30 5.02
C PRO A 202 5.72 -17.91 6.39
N LEU A 203 4.67 -18.26 7.13
CA LEU A 203 4.77 -18.85 8.48
C LEU A 203 5.67 -20.10 8.54
N GLY A 204 5.64 -20.96 7.52
CA GLY A 204 6.55 -22.12 7.44
C GLY A 204 8.01 -21.71 7.27
N ASN A 205 8.30 -20.64 6.52
CA ASN A 205 9.64 -20.06 6.43
C ASN A 205 10.05 -19.44 7.76
N VAL A 206 9.17 -18.67 8.39
CA VAL A 206 9.38 -18.07 9.73
C VAL A 206 9.74 -19.13 10.75
N HIS A 207 8.99 -20.24 10.79
CA HIS A 207 9.28 -21.38 11.66
C HIS A 207 10.71 -21.89 11.48
N ARG A 208 11.11 -22.18 10.24
CA ARG A 208 12.47 -22.66 9.90
C ARG A 208 13.56 -21.62 10.17
N ALA A 209 13.21 -20.33 10.09
CA ALA A 209 14.10 -19.20 10.28
C ALA A 209 14.31 -18.81 11.76
N GLY A 210 13.74 -19.56 12.72
CA GLY A 210 13.89 -19.34 14.16
C GLY A 210 12.58 -19.08 14.90
N GLY A 211 11.47 -18.90 14.19
CA GLY A 211 10.15 -18.69 14.78
C GLY A 211 9.61 -19.89 15.56
N TRP A 212 10.17 -21.09 15.39
CA TRP A 212 9.85 -22.25 16.22
C TRP A 212 10.14 -22.03 17.71
N LEU A 213 11.09 -21.15 18.05
CA LEU A 213 11.43 -20.76 19.43
C LEU A 213 10.47 -19.73 20.04
N TRP A 214 9.59 -19.12 19.23
CA TRP A 214 8.66 -18.11 19.71
C TRP A 214 7.57 -18.74 20.56
N ASP A 215 7.16 -18.01 21.60
CA ASP A 215 5.94 -18.32 22.34
C ASP A 215 4.69 -17.96 21.51
N ALA A 216 3.52 -18.36 22.01
CA ALA A 216 2.25 -18.12 21.33
C ALA A 216 1.98 -16.63 21.09
N ALA A 217 2.31 -15.77 22.06
CA ALA A 217 2.08 -14.33 21.97
C ALA A 217 2.91 -13.69 20.84
N ARG A 218 4.19 -14.05 20.70
CA ARG A 218 5.04 -13.53 19.61
C ARG A 218 4.61 -14.07 18.24
N ARG A 219 4.11 -15.32 18.17
CA ARG A 219 3.51 -15.86 16.93
C ARG A 219 2.25 -15.10 16.54
N GLU A 220 1.36 -14.81 17.49
CA GLU A 220 0.14 -14.04 17.24
C GLU A 220 0.47 -12.60 16.78
N GLN A 221 1.44 -11.95 17.42
CA GLN A 221 1.92 -10.64 16.98
C GLN A 221 2.45 -10.69 15.55
N TYR A 222 3.23 -11.73 15.19
CA TYR A 222 3.70 -11.90 13.82
C TYR A 222 2.54 -12.11 12.85
N VAL A 223 1.58 -12.95 13.19
CA VAL A 223 0.48 -13.27 12.28
C VAL A 223 -0.37 -12.05 11.95
N ASN A 224 -0.58 -11.16 12.92
CA ASN A 224 -1.50 -10.03 12.82
C ASN A 224 -0.81 -8.66 12.71
N ASP A 225 0.48 -8.60 12.37
CA ASP A 225 1.21 -7.33 12.31
C ASP A 225 0.79 -6.48 11.11
N LEU A 226 0.12 -5.37 11.40
CA LEU A 226 -0.30 -4.34 10.44
C LEU A 226 0.60 -3.09 10.47
N SER A 227 1.59 -3.02 11.37
CA SER A 227 2.48 -1.85 11.50
C SER A 227 3.46 -1.71 10.33
N ASP A 228 3.65 -2.80 9.60
CA ASP A 228 4.42 -2.89 8.38
C ASP A 228 3.50 -3.23 7.20
N ARG A 229 3.42 -2.31 6.21
CA ARG A 229 2.54 -2.49 5.04
C ARG A 229 2.90 -3.68 4.16
N ASP A 230 4.17 -4.10 4.13
CA ASP A 230 4.59 -5.23 3.28
C ASP A 230 4.54 -6.56 4.03
N HIS A 231 4.29 -6.56 5.35
CA HIS A 231 4.29 -7.77 6.17
C HIS A 231 3.11 -8.69 5.86
N LEU A 232 1.94 -8.09 5.72
CA LEU A 232 0.73 -8.70 5.19
C LEU A 232 0.32 -7.97 3.92
N VAL A 233 0.03 -8.68 2.83
CA VAL A 233 -0.38 -8.05 1.56
C VAL A 233 -1.56 -8.78 0.91
N ALA A 234 -2.49 -8.03 0.32
CA ALA A 234 -3.55 -8.60 -0.50
C ALA A 234 -2.99 -9.07 -1.86
N VAL A 235 -3.09 -10.36 -2.14
CA VAL A 235 -2.53 -10.99 -3.35
C VAL A 235 -3.54 -11.90 -4.03
N ARG A 236 -3.36 -12.16 -5.31
CA ARG A 236 -4.13 -13.18 -6.03
C ARG A 236 -4.00 -14.54 -5.36
N ARG A 237 -5.14 -15.24 -5.19
CA ARG A 237 -5.19 -16.55 -4.51
C ARG A 237 -4.34 -17.63 -5.16
N ASP A 238 -4.27 -17.67 -6.48
CA ASP A 238 -3.47 -18.66 -7.20
C ASP A 238 -1.96 -18.45 -6.99
N LEU A 239 -1.51 -17.19 -6.95
CA LEU A 239 -0.11 -16.87 -6.63
C LEU A 239 0.23 -17.15 -5.16
N HIS A 240 -0.68 -16.85 -4.23
CA HIS A 240 -0.53 -17.23 -2.82
C HIS A 240 -0.39 -18.76 -2.67
N GLN A 241 -1.21 -19.54 -3.38
CA GLN A 241 -1.11 -21.00 -3.38
C GLN A 241 0.19 -21.49 -4.01
N ALA A 242 0.62 -20.88 -5.13
CA ALA A 242 1.88 -21.22 -5.78
C ALA A 242 3.10 -20.94 -4.89
N LYS A 243 3.07 -19.83 -4.14
CA LYS A 243 4.09 -19.47 -3.15
C LYS A 243 4.09 -20.43 -1.95
N GLY A 244 2.95 -20.61 -1.30
CA GLY A 244 2.83 -21.45 -0.11
C GLY A 244 3.86 -21.07 0.97
N GLU A 245 4.63 -22.05 1.46
CA GLU A 245 5.66 -21.84 2.48
C GLU A 245 7.08 -21.58 1.94
N LYS A 246 7.20 -21.37 0.63
CA LYS A 246 8.49 -21.27 -0.07
C LYS A 246 9.18 -19.95 0.24
N GLY A 247 10.51 -20.00 0.32
CA GLY A 247 11.34 -18.80 0.27
C GLY A 247 11.67 -18.37 -1.17
N PRO A 248 12.33 -17.21 -1.33
CA PRO A 248 12.81 -16.66 -2.61
C PRO A 248 13.61 -17.65 -3.46
N GLU A 249 14.29 -18.61 -2.84
CA GLU A 249 15.06 -19.65 -3.52
C GLU A 249 14.22 -20.71 -4.24
N GLN A 250 12.92 -20.80 -3.91
CA GLN A 250 11.98 -21.77 -4.46
C GLN A 250 10.81 -21.12 -5.22
N TRP A 251 10.47 -19.88 -4.87
CA TRP A 251 9.41 -19.13 -5.53
C TRP A 251 9.74 -17.63 -5.54
N LYS A 252 9.51 -16.98 -6.67
CA LYS A 252 9.65 -15.53 -6.84
C LYS A 252 8.38 -14.98 -7.49
N PRO A 253 8.05 -13.69 -7.29
CA PRO A 253 7.00 -13.04 -8.06
C PRO A 253 7.21 -13.27 -9.57
N PRO A 254 6.15 -13.59 -10.34
CA PRO A 254 6.27 -13.88 -11.76
C PRO A 254 6.75 -12.69 -12.57
N ARG A 255 6.49 -11.46 -12.11
CA ARG A 255 7.05 -10.25 -12.72
C ARG A 255 8.38 -9.90 -12.10
N ARG A 256 9.42 -9.92 -12.95
CA ARG A 256 10.78 -9.54 -12.57
C ARG A 256 10.88 -8.11 -12.03
N GLY A 257 10.01 -7.19 -12.48
CA GLY A 257 9.94 -5.82 -11.95
C GLY A 257 9.61 -5.75 -10.45
N GLU A 258 8.92 -6.76 -9.92
CA GLU A 258 8.52 -6.82 -8.52
C GLU A 258 9.60 -7.48 -7.62
N TRP A 259 10.71 -7.93 -8.21
CA TRP A 259 11.76 -8.62 -7.45
C TRP A 259 12.46 -7.70 -6.46
N CYS A 260 12.82 -6.49 -6.88
CA CYS A 260 13.45 -5.51 -6.00
C CYS A 260 12.59 -5.14 -4.77
N PRO A 261 11.33 -4.65 -4.93
CA PRO A 261 10.51 -4.30 -3.78
C PRO A 261 10.24 -5.52 -2.88
N TYR A 262 9.98 -6.70 -3.47
CA TYR A 262 9.78 -7.94 -2.72
C TYR A 262 11.02 -8.31 -1.88
N ALA A 263 12.21 -8.28 -2.47
CA ALA A 263 13.45 -8.67 -1.78
C ALA A 263 13.82 -7.71 -0.65
N ARG A 264 13.63 -6.40 -0.86
CA ARG A 264 13.84 -5.39 0.18
C ARG A 264 12.86 -5.56 1.34
N ALA A 265 11.59 -5.79 1.05
CA ALA A 265 10.58 -6.08 2.07
C ALA A 265 10.90 -7.37 2.84
N TRP A 266 11.27 -8.44 2.13
CA TRP A 266 11.66 -9.72 2.73
C TRP A 266 12.78 -9.55 3.74
N LYS A 267 13.87 -8.86 3.36
CA LYS A 267 15.03 -8.60 4.23
C LYS A 267 14.64 -7.75 5.43
N ARG A 268 13.89 -6.66 5.21
CA ARG A 268 13.43 -5.74 6.26
C ARG A 268 12.55 -6.45 7.29
N ILE A 269 11.61 -7.28 6.86
CA ILE A 269 10.74 -8.08 7.73
C ILE A 269 11.58 -9.09 8.53
N LYS A 270 12.48 -9.82 7.87
CA LYS A 270 13.35 -10.77 8.57
C LYS A 270 14.25 -10.08 9.60
N GLU A 271 14.78 -8.90 9.29
CA GLU A 271 15.56 -8.10 10.22
C GLU A 271 14.74 -7.67 11.43
N ARG A 272 13.57 -7.06 11.21
CA ARG A 272 12.65 -6.61 12.27
C ARG A 272 12.26 -7.73 13.22
N TRP A 273 11.99 -8.92 12.68
CA TRP A 273 11.57 -10.08 13.47
C TRP A 273 12.71 -10.96 13.99
N GLN A 274 13.96 -10.62 13.68
CA GLN A 274 15.16 -11.39 14.04
C GLN A 274 15.14 -12.82 13.49
N LEU A 275 14.72 -12.96 12.23
CA LEU A 275 14.64 -14.23 11.51
C LEU A 275 15.91 -14.44 10.68
N ALA A 276 16.40 -15.67 10.70
CA ALA A 276 17.57 -16.07 9.94
C ALA A 276 17.25 -16.32 8.45
N MET A 277 18.26 -16.27 7.58
CA MET A 277 18.16 -16.68 6.18
C MET A 277 19.14 -17.81 5.90
N THR A 278 18.73 -18.82 5.13
CA THR A 278 19.68 -19.83 4.64
C THR A 278 20.62 -19.23 3.59
N ALA A 279 21.72 -19.92 3.27
CA ALA A 279 22.63 -19.48 2.20
C ALA A 279 21.91 -19.36 0.84
N ALA A 280 21.07 -20.34 0.49
CA ALA A 280 20.31 -20.36 -0.76
C ALA A 280 19.28 -19.23 -0.81
N GLU A 281 18.57 -19.02 0.29
CA GLU A 281 17.62 -17.91 0.44
C GLU A 281 18.31 -16.55 0.30
N PHE A 282 19.44 -16.34 0.99
CA PHE A 282 20.20 -15.10 0.92
C PHE A 282 20.70 -14.83 -0.51
N ALA A 283 21.18 -15.87 -1.20
CA ALA A 283 21.61 -15.75 -2.59
C ALA A 283 20.46 -15.33 -3.52
N ALA A 284 19.28 -15.92 -3.36
CA ALA A 284 18.09 -15.58 -4.13
C ALA A 284 17.58 -14.15 -3.84
N VAL A 285 17.58 -13.72 -2.56
CA VAL A 285 17.26 -12.33 -2.18
C VAL A 285 18.26 -11.36 -2.82
N SER A 286 19.55 -11.67 -2.77
CA SER A 286 20.60 -10.81 -3.36
C SER A 286 20.47 -10.71 -4.89
N GLU A 287 20.16 -11.83 -5.56
CA GLU A 287 19.87 -11.86 -7.00
C GLU A 287 18.67 -10.96 -7.35
N MET A 288 17.63 -10.97 -6.52
CA MET A 288 16.45 -10.12 -6.69
C MET A 288 16.76 -8.65 -6.41
N GLU A 289 17.56 -8.33 -5.39
CA GLU A 289 18.03 -6.96 -5.12
C GLU A 289 18.87 -6.38 -6.26
N ALA A 290 19.58 -7.21 -7.02
CA ALA A 290 20.33 -6.77 -8.21
C ALA A 290 19.42 -6.24 -9.34
N THR A 291 18.10 -6.43 -9.25
CA THR A 291 17.12 -5.82 -10.16
C THR A 291 16.69 -4.41 -9.73
N CYS A 292 17.14 -3.93 -8.56
CA CYS A 292 16.80 -2.62 -8.07
C CYS A 292 17.35 -1.52 -8.98
N PRO A 293 16.60 -0.41 -9.16
CA PRO A 293 17.14 0.75 -9.84
C PRO A 293 18.37 1.27 -9.08
N PRO A 294 19.38 1.80 -9.81
CA PRO A 294 20.53 2.42 -9.16
C PRO A 294 20.05 3.55 -8.24
N THR A 295 20.61 3.61 -7.03
CA THR A 295 20.35 4.71 -6.11
C THR A 295 20.85 6.01 -6.77
N PRO A 296 20.04 7.08 -6.81
CA PRO A 296 20.48 8.39 -7.27
C PRO A 296 21.68 8.94 -6.49
#